data_AF-A0A969X5T1-F1
#
_entry.id   AF-A0A969X5T1-F1
#
_cell.length_a   1.000
_cell.length_b   1.000
_cell.length_c   1.000
_cell.angle_alpha   90.00
_cell.angle_beta   90.00
_cell.angle_gamma   90.00
#
_symmetry.space_group_name_H-M   'P 1'
#
loop_
_entity.id
_entity.type
_entity.pdbx_description
1 polymer ?
#
loop_
_entity_poly.entity_id
_entity_poly.type
_entity_poly.pdbx_seq_one_letter_code
_entity_poly.pdbx_strand_id
1 'polypeptide(L)' 'LKDIHYNFKMEEIYSAPLAKGDYLGELELFIGNERIGSTPLIAGEEVKKAPFYMNFIRFWRSLFNRR' A
#
# COMPACT_ATOMS: atom_id res chain seq x y z
N LEU A 1 -21.23 -24.18 5.99
CA LEU A 1 -19.96 -23.63 6.53
C LEU A 1 -20.11 -22.12 6.53
N LYS A 2 -19.73 -21.41 7.60
CA LYS A 2 -19.71 -19.94 7.57
C LYS A 2 -18.46 -19.52 6.79
N ASP A 3 -18.64 -18.72 5.74
CA ASP A 3 -17.53 -18.23 4.93
C ASP A 3 -16.69 -17.23 5.72
N ILE A 4 -15.37 -17.43 5.74
CA ILE A 4 -14.42 -16.50 6.35
C ILE A 4 -13.86 -15.63 5.23
N HIS A 5 -13.95 -14.32 5.39
CA HIS A 5 -13.34 -13.38 4.45
C HIS A 5 -12.76 -12.18 5.19
N TYR A 6 -11.93 -11.42 4.47
CA TYR A 6 -11.26 -10.25 4.99
C TYR A 6 -11.44 -9.07 4.03
N ASN A 7 -11.37 -7.86 4.57
CA ASN A 7 -11.45 -6.62 3.81
C ASN A 7 -10.30 -5.69 4.20
N PHE A 8 -9.64 -5.11 3.19
CA PHE A 8 -8.61 -4.09 3.40
C PHE A 8 -9.26 -2.72 3.35
N LYS A 9 -9.39 -2.07 4.51
CA LYS A 9 -9.85 -0.69 4.63
C LYS A 9 -8.64 0.24 4.63
N MET A 10 -8.21 0.59 3.43
CA MET A 10 -7.02 1.40 3.17
C MET A 10 -7.38 2.70 2.47
N GLU A 11 -6.50 3.69 2.55
CA GLU A 11 -6.60 4.88 1.70
C GLU A 11 -6.25 4.51 0.26
N GLU A 12 -6.94 5.10 -0.72
CA GLU A 12 -6.68 4.84 -2.14
C GLU A 12 -5.30 5.33 -2.58
N ILE A 13 -4.79 6.39 -1.94
CA ILE A 13 -3.56 7.08 -2.34
C ILE A 13 -2.75 7.44 -1.10
N TYR A 14 -1.53 6.90 -1.02
CA TYR A 14 -0.54 7.34 -0.03
C TYR A 14 0.48 8.27 -0.69
N SER A 15 0.81 9.35 0.02
CA SER A 15 1.88 10.26 -0.39
C SER A 15 3.16 9.94 0.37
N ALA A 16 4.26 9.75 -0.36
CA ALA A 16 5.59 9.68 0.26
C ALA A 16 5.96 11.03 0.92
N PRO A 17 6.82 11.05 1.97
CA PRO A 17 7.48 9.90 2.56
C PRO A 17 6.53 9.12 3.50
N LEU A 18 6.73 7.81 3.59
CA LEU A 18 6.14 6.95 4.62
C LEU A 18 7.27 6.40 5.49
N ALA A 19 7.17 6.58 6.80
CA ALA A 19 8.10 5.98 7.75
C ALA A 19 7.67 4.55 8.08
N LYS A 20 8.64 3.72 8.48
CA LYS A 20 8.33 2.39 9.00
C LYS A 20 7.46 2.51 10.25
N GLY A 21 6.35 1.78 10.26
CA GLY A 21 5.35 1.83 11.33
C GLY A 21 4.21 2.82 11.09
N ASP A 22 4.26 3.62 10.02
CA ASP A 22 3.17 4.53 9.69
C ASP A 22 1.87 3.76 9.45
N TYR A 23 0.78 4.27 10.01
CA TYR A 23 -0.53 3.68 9.84
C TYR A 23 -1.01 3.84 8.40
N LEU A 24 -1.44 2.73 7.79
CA LEU A 24 -1.95 2.68 6.43
C LEU A 24 -3.46 2.41 6.40
N GLY A 25 -4.01 1.70 7.39
CA GLY A 25 -5.43 1.37 7.38
C GLY A 25 -5.75 0.23 8.33
N GLU A 26 -6.87 -0.45 8.11
CA GLU A 26 -7.27 -1.63 8.88
C GLU A 26 -7.48 -2.85 7.97
N LEU A 27 -7.09 -4.01 8.48
CA LEU A 27 -7.57 -5.30 8.01
C LEU A 27 -8.78 -5.69 8.85
N GLU A 28 -9.95 -5.77 8.24
CA GLU A 28 -11.19 -6.21 8.89
C GLU A 28 -11.43 -7.71 8.59
N LEU A 29 -11.79 -8.48 9.61
CA LEU A 29 -12.07 -9.91 9.50
C LEU A 29 -13.57 -10.17 9.70
N PHE A 30 -14.14 -11.00 8.83
CA PHE A 30 -15.56 -11.32 8.82
C PHE A 30 -15.81 -12.83 8.81
N ILE A 31 -16.87 -13.25 9.49
CA ILE A 31 -17.44 -14.59 9.41
C ILE A 31 -18.89 -14.43 8.94
N GLY A 32 -19.19 -14.84 7.71
CA GLY A 32 -20.40 -14.40 7.02
C GLY A 32 -20.42 -12.87 6.96
N ASN A 33 -21.54 -12.23 7.31
CA ASN A 33 -21.66 -10.76 7.29
C ASN A 33 -21.27 -10.09 8.62
N GLU A 34 -20.77 -10.84 9.60
CA GLU A 34 -20.45 -10.31 10.93
C GLU A 34 -18.95 -9.98 11.02
N ARG A 35 -18.61 -8.72 11.34
CA ARG A 35 -17.23 -8.30 11.63
C ARG A 35 -16.81 -8.85 12.98
N ILE A 36 -15.77 -9.68 12.99
CA ILE A 36 -15.25 -10.33 14.20
C ILE A 36 -14.12 -9.53 14.84
N GLY A 37 -13.38 -8.77 14.04
CA GLY A 37 -12.31 -7.92 14.54
C GLY A 37 -11.63 -7.11 13.46
N SER A 38 -10.64 -6.33 13.88
CA SER A 38 -9.69 -5.70 12.96
C SER A 38 -8.28 -5.63 13.55
N THR A 39 -7.31 -5.40 12.66
CA THR A 39 -5.93 -5.11 13.04
C THR A 39 -5.40 -3.95 12.20
N PRO A 40 -4.59 -3.06 12.78
CA PRO A 40 -3.99 -1.95 12.03
C PRO A 40 -2.96 -2.48 11.03
N LEU A 41 -3.02 -1.96 9.82
CA LEU A 41 -2.01 -2.13 8.79
C LEU A 41 -1.02 -0.99 8.91
N ILE A 42 0.26 -1.32 8.94
CA ILE A 42 1.36 -0.36 9.07
C ILE A 42 2.37 -0.55 7.94
N ALA A 43 3.11 0.52 7.63
CA ALA A 43 4.22 0.47 6.70
C ALA A 43 5.33 -0.44 7.27
N GLY A 44 5.60 -1.56 6.60
CA GLY A 44 6.66 -2.49 7.01
C GLY A 44 8.08 -1.91 6.83
N GLU A 45 8.23 -0.98 5.90
CA GLU A 45 9.49 -0.35 5.51
C GLU A 45 9.30 1.15 5.22
N GLU A 46 10.41 1.89 5.22
CA GLU A 46 10.43 3.31 4.89
C GLU A 46 10.35 3.52 3.37
N VAL A 47 9.38 4.32 2.91
CA VAL A 47 9.25 4.76 1.51
C VAL A 47 9.67 6.22 1.43
N LYS A 48 10.85 6.47 0.85
CA LYS A 48 11.37 7.83 0.65
C LYS A 48 10.70 8.51 -0.54
N LYS A 49 10.59 9.84 -0.49
CA LYS A 49 10.20 10.63 -1.67
C LYS A 49 11.19 10.37 -2.81
N ALA A 50 10.68 10.10 -4.00
CA ALA A 50 11.52 10.03 -5.19
C ALA A 50 12.13 11.41 -5.46
N PRO A 51 13.44 11.49 -5.74
CA PRO A 51 14.05 12.75 -6.13
C PRO A 51 13.54 13.20 -7.51
N PHE A 52 13.45 14.51 -7.71
CA PHE A 52 12.87 15.15 -8.90
C PHE A 52 13.39 14.59 -10.24
N TYR A 53 14.66 14.17 -10.29
CA TYR A 53 15.31 13.62 -11.49
C TYR A 53 14.95 12.15 -11.81
N MET A 54 14.26 11.43 -10.92
CA MET A 54 13.84 10.03 -11.21
C MET A 54 12.85 9.94 -12.38
N ASN A 55 11.99 10.95 -12.56
CA ASN A 55 11.06 10.97 -13.69
C ASN A 55 11.79 11.06 -15.03
N PHE A 56 12.87 11.85 -15.10
CA PHE A 56 13.74 11.92 -16.26
C PHE A 56 14.43 10.58 -16.52
N ILE A 57 14.99 9.94 -15.49
CA ILE A 57 15.68 8.65 -15.64
C ILE A 57 14.72 7.54 -16.12
N ARG A 58 13.48 7.48 -15.60
CA ARG A 58 12.45 6.53 -16.07
C ARG A 58 12.10 6.76 -17.54
N PHE A 59 11.98 8.02 -17.96
CA PHE A 59 11.71 8.38 -19.36
C PHE A 59 12.85 7.95 -20.29
N TRP A 60 14.10 8.27 -19.95
CA TRP A 60 15.30 7.89 -20.70
C TRP A 60 15.51 6.37 -20.75
N ARG A 61 15.24 5.64 -19.65
CA ARG A 61 15.24 4.17 -19.66
C ARG A 61 14.19 3.60 -20.61
N SER A 62 12.98 4.17 -20.67
CA SER A 62 11.94 3.68 -21.59
C SER A 62 12.32 3.86 -23.07
N LEU A 63 13.11 4.89 -23.38
CA LEU A 63 13.60 5.15 -24.74
C LEU A 63 14.76 4.23 -25.14
N PHE A 64 15.63 3.87 -24.20
CA PHE A 64 16.76 2.98 -24.47
C PHE A 64 16.39 1.48 -24.45
N ASN A 65 15.34 1.09 -23.73
CA ASN A 65 14.88 -0.31 -23.66
C ASN A 65 13.96 -0.72 -24.85
N ARG A 66 13.87 0.13 -25.89
CA ARG A 66 13.15 -0.10 -27.16
C ARG A 66 14.08 -0.28 -28.37
N ARG A 67 15.39 -0.47 -28.15
CA ARG A 67 16.35 -0.85 -29.20
C ARG A 67 16.91 -2.23 -28.94
#